data_AF-A0AB34CDW2-F1
#
_entry.id   AF-A0AB34CDW2-F1
#
_cell.length_a   1.000
_cell.length_b   1.000
_cell.length_c   1.000
_cell.angle_alpha   90.00
_cell.angle_beta   90.00
_cell.angle_gamma   90.00
#
_symmetry.space_group_name_H-M   'P 1'
#
loop_
_entity.id
_entity.type
_entity.pdbx_description
1 polymer ?
#
loop_
_entity_poly.entity_id
_entity_poly.type
_entity_poly.pdbx_seq_one_letter_code
_entity_poly.pdbx_strand_id
1 'polypeptide(L)'
;MLVFTVLSRTPELAKMAERLGIIDGQPFLIGEDGTFDRDVNAFLRSLVDPSRPGRNTWRTYAYHLARFLCWLAQQEIAWRAVDCSVLRLYYTQRRFSQKRPVSARTWNNIAAALTRFYEWAAMTGEIAKSPVAYRDIRAGRMTAAPGTQRVRSAIMESVSARPVRYLPLKVYLAQFRPAFSDTRTSERDRAFADLQISTGMRINEANSLLLGDLPDAVEGVVIDDPRSQYIFEYLKAALNAIDKGVKLRGLSYWSA
;
A
#
# COMPACT_ATOMS: atom_id res chain seq x y z
N MET A 1 -13.58 11.96 13.16
CA MET A 1 -13.23 10.53 13.05
C MET A 1 -13.25 10.06 11.58
N LEU A 2 -12.20 9.35 11.15
CA LEU A 2 -12.14 8.69 9.84
C LEU A 2 -12.54 7.22 9.98
N VAL A 3 -13.56 6.82 9.22
CA VAL A 3 -14.13 5.47 9.22
C VAL A 3 -13.90 4.85 7.84
N PHE A 4 -13.75 3.54 7.80
CA PHE A 4 -13.72 2.77 6.56
C PHE A 4 -14.81 1.72 6.62
N THR A 5 -15.55 1.56 5.53
CA THR A 5 -16.53 0.47 5.42
C THR A 5 -15.81 -0.88 5.46
N VAL A 6 -16.32 -1.80 6.27
CA VAL A 6 -15.84 -3.18 6.37
C VAL A 6 -17.06 -4.10 6.32
N LEU A 7 -17.56 -4.36 5.11
CA LEU A 7 -18.84 -5.05 4.90
C LEU A 7 -18.82 -6.49 5.42
N SER A 8 -17.65 -7.12 5.47
CA SER A 8 -17.47 -8.45 6.07
C SER A 8 -17.73 -8.50 7.58
N ARG A 9 -17.68 -7.35 8.26
CA ARG A 9 -17.93 -7.23 9.71
C ARG A 9 -19.31 -6.69 10.05
N THR A 10 -20.06 -6.20 9.06
CA THR A 10 -21.44 -5.68 9.22
C THR A 10 -22.35 -6.29 8.15
N PRO A 11 -22.58 -7.61 8.17
CA PRO A 11 -23.38 -8.30 7.15
C PRO A 11 -24.82 -7.77 7.06
N GLU A 12 -25.39 -7.29 8.17
CA GLU A 12 -26.70 -6.65 8.25
C GLU A 12 -26.79 -5.37 7.42
N LEU A 13 -25.68 -4.66 7.23
CA LEU A 13 -25.60 -3.45 6.41
C LEU A 13 -25.25 -3.74 4.94
N ALA A 14 -24.86 -4.96 4.59
CA ALA A 14 -24.39 -5.30 3.24
C ALA A 14 -25.46 -5.03 2.17
N LYS A 15 -26.71 -5.45 2.42
CA LYS A 15 -27.83 -5.20 1.51
C LYS A 15 -28.15 -3.72 1.34
N MET A 16 -27.98 -2.92 2.41
CA MET A 16 -28.19 -1.48 2.35
C MET A 16 -27.04 -0.80 1.59
N ALA A 17 -25.80 -1.20 1.86
CA ALA A 17 -24.62 -0.71 1.16
C ALA A 17 -24.71 -0.96 -0.35
N GLU A 18 -25.13 -2.16 -0.76
CA GLU A 18 -25.35 -2.51 -2.16
C GLU A 18 -26.38 -1.58 -2.83
N ARG A 19 -27.55 -1.38 -2.21
CA ARG A 19 -28.59 -0.47 -2.72
C ARG A 19 -28.10 0.98 -2.85
N LEU A 20 -27.21 1.41 -1.97
CA LEU A 20 -26.65 2.77 -1.96
C LEU A 20 -25.39 2.90 -2.82
N GLY A 21 -24.90 1.81 -3.42
CA GLY A 21 -23.66 1.77 -4.19
C GLY A 21 -22.41 2.06 -3.34
N ILE A 22 -22.42 1.63 -2.08
CA ILE A 22 -21.29 1.74 -1.15
C ILE A 22 -20.47 0.45 -1.23
N ILE A 23 -19.17 0.59 -1.47
CA ILE A 23 -18.27 -0.56 -1.59
C ILE A 23 -17.43 -0.76 -0.33
N ASP A 24 -16.83 -1.94 -0.21
CA ASP A 24 -15.95 -2.29 0.90
C ASP A 24 -14.63 -1.49 0.87
N GLY A 25 -14.20 -0.99 2.03
CA GLY A 25 -13.01 -0.17 2.21
C GLY A 25 -13.15 1.31 1.81
N GLN A 26 -14.36 1.76 1.47
CA GLN A 26 -14.66 3.15 1.14
C GLN A 26 -14.48 4.05 2.37
N PRO A 27 -13.72 5.16 2.26
CA PRO A 27 -13.54 6.10 3.36
C PRO A 27 -14.79 6.96 3.62
N PHE A 28 -15.03 7.28 4.89
CA PHE A 28 -16.07 8.20 5.34
C PHE A 28 -15.58 9.02 6.53
N LEU A 29 -15.88 10.32 6.54
CA LEU A 29 -15.53 11.23 7.64
C LEU A 29 -16.77 11.63 8.42
N ILE A 30 -16.72 11.47 9.73
CA ILE A 30 -17.78 11.83 10.67
C ILE A 30 -17.19 12.64 11.82
N GLY A 31 -17.89 13.67 12.29
CA GLY A 31 -17.59 14.43 13.49
C GLY A 31 -17.73 13.59 14.75
N GLU A 32 -17.26 14.11 15.88
CA GLU A 32 -17.40 13.44 17.18
C GLU A 32 -18.85 13.43 17.68
N ASP A 33 -19.64 14.42 17.24
CA ASP A 33 -21.07 14.57 17.48
C ASP A 33 -21.95 13.76 16.50
N GLY A 34 -21.32 13.00 15.58
CA GLY A 34 -22.03 12.24 14.55
C GLY A 34 -22.43 13.05 13.31
N THR A 35 -22.15 14.35 13.27
CA THR A 35 -22.39 15.18 12.07
C THR A 35 -21.34 14.90 11.00
N PHE A 36 -21.59 15.32 9.75
CA PHE A 36 -20.58 15.19 8.70
C PHE A 36 -20.72 16.29 7.64
N ASP A 37 -19.59 16.70 7.06
CA ASP A 37 -19.59 17.55 5.87
C ASP A 37 -19.95 16.69 4.65
N ARG A 38 -21.07 17.02 4.02
CA ARG A 38 -21.63 16.27 2.88
C ARG A 38 -20.69 16.30 1.68
N ASP A 39 -20.05 17.43 1.42
CA ASP A 39 -19.29 17.66 0.20
C ASP A 39 -17.90 17.03 0.33
N VAL A 40 -17.30 17.11 1.53
CA VAL A 40 -16.11 16.33 1.85
C VAL A 40 -16.36 14.82 1.68
N ASN A 41 -17.51 14.31 2.11
CA ASN A 41 -17.84 12.90 1.92
C ASN A 41 -18.23 12.55 0.47
N ALA A 42 -18.77 13.50 -0.30
CA ALA A 42 -18.99 13.34 -1.73
C ALA A 42 -17.65 13.16 -2.47
N PHE A 43 -16.62 13.91 -2.09
CA PHE A 43 -15.25 13.67 -2.58
C PHE A 43 -14.73 12.29 -2.21
N LEU A 44 -14.87 11.88 -0.95
CA LEU A 44 -14.39 10.56 -0.51
C LEU A 44 -15.08 9.43 -1.27
N ARG A 45 -16.36 9.59 -1.61
CA ARG A 45 -17.09 8.70 -2.51
C ARG A 45 -16.55 8.74 -3.93
N SER A 46 -16.19 9.91 -4.46
CA SER A 46 -15.61 10.05 -5.80
C SER A 46 -14.18 9.51 -5.92
N LEU A 47 -13.52 9.14 -4.81
CA LEU A 47 -12.23 8.44 -4.87
C LEU A 47 -12.37 7.05 -5.51
N VAL A 48 -13.54 6.43 -5.37
CA VAL A 48 -13.93 5.16 -5.98
C VAL A 48 -14.20 5.41 -7.46
N ASP A 49 -13.11 5.44 -8.23
CA ASP A 49 -13.13 5.68 -9.68
C ASP A 49 -12.86 4.37 -10.43
N PRO A 50 -13.65 4.03 -11.47
CA PRO A 50 -13.44 2.84 -12.30
C PRO A 50 -12.01 2.73 -12.89
N SER A 51 -11.36 3.87 -13.15
CA SER A 51 -10.03 3.94 -13.75
C SER A 51 -8.88 3.70 -12.77
N ARG A 52 -9.10 3.84 -11.45
CA ARG A 52 -8.04 3.74 -10.42
C ARG A 52 -8.50 3.03 -9.14
N PRO A 53 -8.72 1.71 -9.19
CA PRO A 53 -9.23 0.91 -8.08
C PRO A 53 -8.11 0.56 -7.09
N GLY A 54 -7.66 1.54 -6.30
CA GLY A 54 -6.66 1.31 -5.26
C GLY A 54 -7.22 1.61 -3.88
N ARG A 55 -7.74 0.60 -3.16
CA ARG A 55 -8.19 0.76 -1.75
C ARG A 55 -7.14 1.45 -0.89
N ASN A 56 -5.86 1.07 -1.04
CA ASN A 56 -4.75 1.70 -0.32
C ASN A 56 -4.58 3.19 -0.67
N THR A 57 -4.80 3.56 -1.94
CA THR A 57 -4.74 4.96 -2.38
C THR A 57 -5.89 5.75 -1.77
N TRP A 58 -7.11 5.22 -1.76
CA TRP A 58 -8.26 5.87 -1.12
C TRP A 58 -8.01 6.10 0.37
N ARG A 59 -7.52 5.08 1.08
CA ARG A 59 -7.16 5.17 2.50
C ARG A 59 -6.09 6.23 2.75
N THR A 60 -5.05 6.25 1.92
CA THR A 60 -3.96 7.23 2.03
C THR A 60 -4.48 8.66 1.82
N TYR A 61 -5.32 8.86 0.81
CA TYR A 61 -5.87 10.18 0.48
C TYR A 61 -6.83 10.66 1.57
N ALA A 62 -7.73 9.79 2.02
CA ALA A 62 -8.65 10.10 3.10
C ALA A 62 -7.92 10.45 4.40
N TYR A 63 -6.85 9.73 4.75
CA TYR A 63 -6.04 10.04 5.93
C TYR A 63 -5.34 11.40 5.83
N HIS A 64 -4.76 11.71 4.67
CA HIS A 64 -4.13 13.01 4.45
C HIS A 64 -5.14 14.15 4.49
N LEU A 65 -6.31 13.97 3.87
CA LEU A 65 -7.39 14.95 3.90
C LEU A 65 -7.93 15.16 5.32
N ALA A 66 -8.24 14.07 6.04
CA ALA A 66 -8.74 14.14 7.42
C ALA A 66 -7.79 14.94 8.32
N ARG A 67 -6.48 14.65 8.24
CA ARG A 67 -5.48 15.36 9.03
C ARG A 67 -5.37 16.84 8.65
N PHE A 68 -5.55 17.17 7.37
CA PHE A 68 -5.55 18.56 6.92
C PHE A 68 -6.81 19.30 7.38
N LEU A 69 -8.00 18.68 7.31
CA LEU A 69 -9.25 19.27 7.82
C LEU A 69 -9.20 19.49 9.33
N CYS A 70 -8.66 18.55 10.10
CA CYS A 70 -8.43 18.76 11.54
C CYS A 70 -7.48 19.94 11.81
N TRP A 71 -6.43 20.08 11.00
CA TRP A 71 -5.52 21.21 11.12
C TRP A 71 -6.21 22.53 10.77
N LEU A 72 -7.02 22.58 9.71
CA LEU A 72 -7.80 23.75 9.34
C LEU A 72 -8.78 24.17 10.44
N ALA A 73 -9.44 23.20 11.08
CA ALA A 73 -10.32 23.46 12.22
C ALA A 73 -9.56 24.12 13.38
N GLN A 74 -8.32 23.71 13.66
CA GLN A 74 -7.47 24.35 14.67
C GLN A 74 -7.03 25.77 14.30
N GLN A 75 -7.04 26.10 13.00
CA GLN A 75 -6.75 27.46 12.52
C GLN A 75 -8.04 28.28 12.33
N GLU A 76 -9.21 27.70 12.60
CA GLU A 76 -10.53 28.30 12.34
C GLU A 76 -10.75 28.70 10.86
N ILE A 77 -10.12 27.97 9.93
CA ILE A 77 -10.23 28.21 8.49
C ILE A 77 -11.17 27.19 7.87
N ALA A 78 -12.23 27.66 7.20
CA ALA A 78 -13.07 26.79 6.39
C ALA A 78 -12.27 26.26 5.18
N TRP A 79 -12.44 24.98 4.82
CA TRP A 79 -11.72 24.40 3.68
C TRP A 79 -12.00 25.12 2.36
N ARG A 80 -13.19 25.72 2.21
CA ARG A 80 -13.56 26.54 1.04
C ARG A 80 -12.83 27.89 0.97
N ALA A 81 -12.33 28.38 2.11
CA ALA A 81 -11.60 29.64 2.21
C ALA A 81 -10.07 29.46 2.11
N VAL A 82 -9.60 28.23 1.85
CA VAL A 82 -8.17 27.95 1.70
C VAL A 82 -7.65 28.56 0.41
N ASP A 83 -6.56 29.31 0.54
CA ASP A 83 -5.82 29.87 -0.58
C ASP A 83 -4.40 29.25 -0.68
N CYS A 84 -3.59 29.77 -1.60
CA CYS A 84 -2.22 29.31 -1.78
C CYS A 84 -1.30 29.62 -0.58
N SER A 85 -1.63 30.63 0.24
CA SER A 85 -0.85 31.01 1.43
C SER A 85 -1.09 30.00 2.56
N VAL A 86 -2.34 29.57 2.77
CA VAL A 86 -2.71 28.56 3.75
C VAL A 86 -2.07 27.21 3.42
N LEU A 87 -2.05 26.83 2.14
CA LEU A 87 -1.36 25.61 1.70
C LEU A 87 0.16 25.68 1.94
N ARG A 88 0.78 26.85 1.73
CA ARG A 88 2.20 27.09 2.05
C ARG A 88 2.47 27.04 3.55
N LEU A 89 1.57 27.56 4.38
CA LEU A 89 1.68 27.46 5.83
C LEU A 89 1.64 25.99 6.28
N TYR A 90 0.67 25.22 5.77
CA TYR A 90 0.56 23.80 6.07
C TYR A 90 1.81 23.03 5.63
N TYR A 91 2.34 23.33 4.44
CA TYR A 91 3.60 22.79 3.96
C TYR A 91 4.75 23.04 4.94
N THR A 92 4.97 24.30 5.33
CA THR A 92 6.05 24.70 6.22
C THR A 92 5.96 23.97 7.57
N GLN A 93 4.76 23.90 8.15
CA GLN A 93 4.57 23.20 9.42
C GLN A 93 4.85 21.69 9.31
N ARG A 94 4.42 21.05 8.22
CA ARG A 94 4.65 19.61 8.00
C ARG A 94 6.11 19.31 7.67
N ARG A 95 6.80 20.18 6.95
CA ARG A 95 8.17 19.92 6.48
C ARG A 95 9.27 20.42 7.40
N PHE A 96 8.99 21.38 8.27
CA PHE A 96 10.06 22.04 9.04
C PHE A 96 9.69 22.29 10.51
N SER A 97 8.43 22.62 10.84
CA SER A 97 8.12 23.13 12.19
C SER A 97 7.68 22.08 13.21
N GLN A 98 7.20 20.90 12.79
CA GLN A 98 6.75 19.86 13.72
C GLN A 98 7.91 19.03 14.31
N LYS A 99 7.72 18.47 15.52
CA LYS A 99 8.71 17.62 16.22
C LYS A 99 9.30 16.49 15.37
N ARG A 100 8.52 15.94 14.44
CA ARG A 100 8.95 14.91 13.48
C ARG A 100 8.54 15.33 12.07
N PRO A 101 9.36 16.11 11.37
CA PRO A 101 9.02 16.58 10.02
C PRO A 101 8.80 15.42 9.05
N VAL A 102 7.84 15.57 8.13
CA VAL A 102 7.61 14.54 7.12
C VAL A 102 8.69 14.60 6.05
N SER A 103 9.01 13.46 5.45
CA SER A 103 9.87 13.42 4.26
C SER A 103 9.21 14.12 3.07
N ALA A 104 10.01 14.63 2.13
CA ALA A 104 9.52 15.20 0.87
C ALA A 104 8.62 14.23 0.07
N ARG A 105 8.89 12.92 0.15
CA ARG A 105 8.05 11.89 -0.49
C ARG A 105 6.69 11.77 0.19
N THR A 106 6.68 11.74 1.52
CA THR A 106 5.43 11.74 2.30
C THR A 106 4.63 13.01 2.03
N TRP A 107 5.31 14.15 1.93
CA TRP A 107 4.67 15.39 1.55
C TRP A 107 4.08 15.35 0.13
N ASN A 108 4.78 14.78 -0.85
CA ASN A 108 4.21 14.63 -2.19
C ASN A 108 2.92 13.78 -2.20
N ASN A 109 2.80 12.78 -1.32
CA ASN A 109 1.55 12.03 -1.14
C ASN A 109 0.44 12.90 -0.55
N ILE A 110 0.77 13.74 0.45
CA ILE A 110 -0.16 14.72 1.03
C ILE A 110 -0.61 15.71 -0.04
N ALA A 111 0.34 16.33 -0.75
CA ALA A 111 0.09 17.28 -1.82
C ALA A 111 -0.79 16.68 -2.92
N ALA A 112 -0.56 15.43 -3.34
CA ALA A 112 -1.40 14.75 -4.32
C ALA A 112 -2.84 14.59 -3.84
N ALA A 113 -3.05 14.22 -2.57
CA ALA A 113 -4.39 14.12 -1.99
C ALA A 113 -5.11 15.48 -1.96
N LEU A 114 -4.40 16.55 -1.54
CA LEU A 114 -4.96 17.91 -1.50
C LEU A 114 -5.25 18.46 -2.90
N THR A 115 -4.34 18.23 -3.85
CA THR A 115 -4.55 18.61 -5.27
C THR A 115 -5.81 17.94 -5.81
N ARG A 116 -5.95 16.63 -5.63
CA ARG A 116 -7.16 15.91 -6.11
C ARG A 116 -8.44 16.41 -5.45
N PHE A 117 -8.41 16.71 -4.15
CA PHE A 117 -9.57 17.25 -3.43
C PHE A 117 -10.01 18.60 -3.97
N TYR A 118 -9.07 19.54 -4.13
CA TYR A 118 -9.38 20.88 -4.59
C TYR A 118 -9.67 20.96 -6.10
N GLU A 119 -9.07 20.10 -6.91
CA GLU A 119 -9.48 19.90 -8.30
C GLU A 119 -10.93 19.42 -8.38
N TRP A 120 -11.27 18.38 -7.61
CA TRP A 120 -12.64 17.87 -7.54
C TRP A 120 -13.62 18.96 -7.10
N ALA A 121 -13.31 19.70 -6.03
CA ALA A 121 -14.18 20.76 -5.51
C ALA A 121 -14.41 21.88 -6.53
N ALA A 122 -13.38 22.25 -7.31
CA ALA A 122 -13.52 23.21 -8.39
C ALA A 122 -14.35 22.65 -9.55
N MET A 123 -14.14 21.38 -9.92
CA MET A 123 -14.91 20.71 -10.98
C MET A 123 -16.39 20.56 -10.65
N THR A 124 -16.73 20.32 -9.39
CA THR A 124 -18.13 20.18 -8.93
C THR A 124 -18.77 21.52 -8.55
N GLY A 125 -18.04 22.63 -8.63
CA GLY A 125 -18.55 23.97 -8.34
C GLY A 125 -18.63 24.32 -6.85
N GLU A 126 -18.06 23.50 -5.96
CA GLU A 126 -18.02 23.74 -4.51
C GLU A 126 -17.14 24.94 -4.14
N ILE A 127 -16.17 25.25 -4.99
CA ILE A 127 -15.32 26.43 -4.94
C ILE A 127 -15.15 26.98 -6.36
N ALA A 128 -14.94 28.29 -6.48
CA ALA A 128 -14.75 28.93 -7.79
C ALA A 128 -13.43 28.52 -8.48
N LYS A 129 -12.36 28.27 -7.72
CA LYS A 129 -11.04 27.94 -8.26
C LYS A 129 -10.22 27.15 -7.24
N SER A 130 -9.48 26.15 -7.72
CA SER A 130 -8.53 25.40 -6.88
C SER A 130 -7.42 26.31 -6.33
N PRO A 131 -7.12 26.29 -5.02
CA PRO A 131 -5.99 27.01 -4.43
C PRO A 131 -4.64 26.41 -4.80
N VAL A 132 -4.62 25.22 -5.41
CA VAL A 132 -3.40 24.59 -5.89
C VAL A 132 -3.04 25.17 -7.25
N ALA A 133 -2.01 26.01 -7.27
CA ALA A 133 -1.36 26.42 -8.51
C ALA A 133 -0.58 25.25 -9.13
N TYR A 134 -0.40 25.27 -10.44
CA TYR A 134 0.50 24.36 -11.12
C TYR A 134 1.72 25.08 -11.65
N ARG A 135 2.81 24.33 -11.76
CA ARG A 135 4.04 24.77 -12.39
C ARG A 135 4.37 23.84 -13.54
N ASP A 136 4.89 24.43 -14.60
CA ASP A 136 5.40 23.67 -15.72
C ASP A 136 6.74 23.03 -15.39
N ILE A 137 6.90 21.78 -15.80
CA ILE A 137 8.18 21.07 -15.76
C ILE A 137 8.62 20.80 -17.18
N ARG A 138 9.83 21.24 -17.52
CA ARG A 138 10.50 20.85 -18.77
C ARG A 138 10.67 19.33 -18.75
N ALA A 139 10.07 18.65 -19.72
CA ALA A 139 10.30 17.22 -19.90
C ALA A 139 11.81 16.99 -20.11
N GLY A 140 12.42 16.14 -19.27
CA GLY A 140 13.78 15.69 -19.48
C GLY A 140 13.88 14.92 -20.81
N ARG A 141 15.08 14.91 -21.42
CA ARG A 141 15.45 14.39 -22.77
C ARG A 141 15.01 12.96 -23.14
N MET A 142 14.21 12.27 -22.33
CA MET A 142 13.79 10.88 -22.52
C MET A 142 12.36 10.71 -23.07
N THR A 143 11.57 11.78 -23.22
CA THR A 143 10.28 11.71 -23.93
C THR A 143 10.42 12.45 -25.26
N ALA A 144 10.60 11.69 -26.34
CA ALA A 144 10.77 12.16 -27.71
C ALA A 144 9.47 12.72 -28.32
N ALA A 145 8.88 13.72 -27.69
CA ALA A 145 7.85 14.57 -28.28
C ALA A 145 8.15 16.04 -27.92
N PRO A 146 8.58 16.86 -28.89
CA PRO A 146 8.65 18.30 -28.71
C PRO A 146 7.24 18.81 -28.37
N GLY A 147 7.03 19.35 -27.16
CA GLY A 147 5.79 20.03 -26.79
C GLY A 147 5.02 19.50 -25.57
N THR A 148 5.37 18.35 -24.98
CA THR A 148 4.63 17.85 -23.80
C THR A 148 5.23 18.38 -22.49
N GLN A 149 4.77 19.56 -22.06
CA GLN A 149 5.11 20.13 -20.75
C GLN A 149 4.38 19.35 -19.66
N ARG A 150 5.11 18.80 -18.67
CA ARG A 150 4.47 18.11 -17.54
C ARG A 150 4.06 19.14 -16.50
N VAL A 151 2.76 19.31 -16.33
CA VAL A 151 2.17 20.19 -15.32
C VAL A 151 2.22 19.47 -13.97
N ARG A 152 2.86 20.08 -12.96
CA ARG A 152 2.92 19.54 -11.59
C ARG A 152 2.35 20.54 -10.61
N SER A 153 1.61 20.06 -9.62
CA SER A 153 1.16 20.85 -8.49
C SER A 153 2.34 21.62 -7.85
N ALA A 154 2.20 22.94 -7.72
CA ALA A 154 3.24 23.84 -7.24
C ALA A 154 3.63 23.58 -5.78
N ILE A 155 2.74 22.92 -5.03
CA ILE A 155 3.01 22.51 -3.66
C ILE A 155 3.82 21.21 -3.58
N MET A 156 4.15 20.52 -4.69
CA MET A 156 4.98 19.31 -4.64
C MET A 156 6.49 19.59 -4.70
N GLU A 157 7.27 18.80 -3.97
CA GLU A 157 8.74 18.86 -3.95
C GLU A 157 9.37 17.98 -5.03
N SER A 158 10.46 18.45 -5.65
CA SER A 158 11.33 17.59 -6.46
C SER A 158 12.01 16.58 -5.53
N VAL A 159 11.82 15.29 -5.78
CA VAL A 159 12.45 14.21 -5.01
C VAL A 159 13.23 13.37 -5.98
N SER A 160 14.54 13.27 -5.78
CA SER A 160 15.37 12.37 -6.57
C SER A 160 14.90 10.93 -6.39
N ALA A 161 14.97 10.15 -7.47
CA ALA A 161 14.80 8.72 -7.36
C ALA A 161 15.89 8.22 -6.40
N ARG A 162 15.49 7.66 -5.25
CA ARG A 162 16.46 6.95 -4.40
C ARG A 162 17.00 5.78 -5.22
N PRO A 163 18.31 5.50 -5.14
CA PRO A 163 18.84 4.29 -5.74
C PRO A 163 18.06 3.10 -5.17
N VAL A 164 17.66 2.20 -6.06
CA VAL A 164 17.03 0.94 -5.66
C VAL A 164 18.03 0.22 -4.75
N ARG A 165 17.58 -0.15 -3.56
CA ARG A 165 18.38 -0.99 -2.66
C ARG A 165 18.19 -2.43 -3.09
N TYR A 166 19.27 -3.10 -3.41
CA TYR A 166 19.27 -4.51 -3.76
C TYR A 166 19.76 -5.33 -2.58
N LEU A 167 19.14 -6.48 -2.34
CA LEU A 167 19.64 -7.51 -1.44
C LEU A 167 20.35 -8.56 -2.29
N PRO A 168 21.70 -8.66 -2.27
CA PRO A 168 22.39 -9.67 -3.04
C PRO A 168 22.00 -11.07 -2.58
N LEU A 169 21.76 -11.99 -3.51
CA LEU A 169 21.35 -13.36 -3.20
C LEU A 169 22.30 -14.05 -2.21
N LYS A 170 23.61 -13.86 -2.37
CA LYS A 170 24.63 -14.39 -1.44
C LYS A 170 24.44 -13.90 0.01
N VAL A 171 24.03 -12.64 0.19
CA VAL A 171 23.79 -12.05 1.52
C VAL A 171 22.49 -12.60 2.08
N TYR A 172 21.44 -12.72 1.26
CA TYR A 172 20.20 -13.35 1.68
C TYR A 172 20.44 -14.79 2.17
N LEU A 173 21.07 -15.63 1.35
CA LEU A 173 21.31 -17.04 1.67
C LEU A 173 22.18 -17.22 2.93
N ALA A 174 23.18 -16.37 3.13
CA ALA A 174 24.12 -16.49 4.25
C ALA A 174 23.60 -15.88 5.56
N GLN A 175 22.80 -14.81 5.51
CA GLN A 175 22.46 -14.02 6.71
C GLN A 175 20.98 -14.02 7.04
N PHE A 176 20.11 -13.86 6.03
CA PHE A 176 18.67 -13.66 6.26
C PHE A 176 17.88 -14.97 6.22
N ARG A 177 18.20 -15.86 5.28
CA ARG A 177 17.53 -17.15 5.13
C ARG A 177 17.69 -18.06 6.36
N PRO A 178 18.86 -18.13 7.03
CA PRO A 178 19.01 -18.89 8.28
C PRO A 178 18.29 -18.25 9.47
N ALA A 179 18.04 -16.94 9.44
CA ALA A 179 17.36 -16.22 10.52
C ALA A 179 15.86 -16.56 10.66
N PHE A 180 15.27 -17.23 9.66
CA PHE A 180 13.91 -17.75 9.74
C PHE A 180 13.80 -19.05 10.57
N SER A 181 14.83 -19.47 11.29
CA SER A 181 14.85 -20.71 12.07
C SER A 181 14.07 -20.61 13.40
N ASP A 182 13.80 -21.75 14.02
CA ASP A 182 13.38 -21.88 15.43
C ASP A 182 12.03 -21.24 15.82
N THR A 183 11.13 -21.10 14.84
CA THR A 183 9.75 -20.68 15.11
C THR A 183 8.74 -21.65 14.50
N ARG A 184 7.51 -21.65 15.02
CA ARG A 184 6.41 -22.46 14.47
C ARG A 184 6.09 -22.13 13.00
N THR A 185 6.47 -20.94 12.52
CA THR A 185 6.18 -20.46 11.15
C THR A 185 7.43 -20.38 10.29
N SER A 186 8.56 -20.93 10.74
CA SER A 186 9.86 -20.87 10.08
C SER A 186 9.82 -21.27 8.60
N GLU A 187 9.27 -22.45 8.32
CA GLU A 187 9.17 -23.01 6.96
C GLU A 187 8.28 -22.16 6.05
N ARG A 188 7.17 -21.66 6.59
CA ARG A 188 6.26 -20.75 5.85
C ARG A 188 6.97 -19.45 5.50
N ASP A 189 7.60 -18.82 6.48
CA ASP A 189 8.23 -17.51 6.32
C ASP A 189 9.44 -17.60 5.39
N ARG A 190 10.18 -18.71 5.46
CA ARG A 190 11.28 -19.05 4.56
C ARG A 190 10.79 -19.30 3.13
N ALA A 191 9.78 -20.14 2.93
CA ALA A 191 9.20 -20.38 1.60
C ALA A 191 8.67 -19.09 0.98
N PHE A 192 8.02 -18.23 1.77
CA PHE A 192 7.51 -16.94 1.31
C PHE A 192 8.62 -15.94 0.94
N ALA A 193 9.74 -15.95 1.67
CA ALA A 193 10.91 -15.14 1.34
C ALA A 193 11.66 -15.67 0.10
N ASP A 194 11.84 -16.98 0.00
CA ASP A 194 12.46 -17.66 -1.16
C ASP A 194 11.65 -17.38 -2.44
N LEU A 195 10.31 -17.45 -2.36
CA LEU A 195 9.40 -17.10 -3.45
C LEU A 195 9.59 -15.65 -3.93
N GLN A 196 9.56 -14.68 -3.01
CA GLN A 196 9.69 -13.26 -3.38
C GLN A 196 11.05 -12.94 -4.01
N ILE A 197 12.13 -13.56 -3.53
CA ILE A 197 13.49 -13.29 -4.03
C ILE A 197 13.73 -13.96 -5.38
N SER A 198 13.20 -15.16 -5.59
CA SER A 198 13.34 -15.90 -6.86
C SER A 198 12.49 -15.31 -7.99
N THR A 199 11.28 -14.85 -7.67
CA THR A 199 10.32 -14.34 -8.67
C THR A 199 10.34 -12.82 -8.84
N GLY A 200 10.81 -12.08 -7.83
CA GLY A 200 10.71 -10.62 -7.79
C GLY A 200 9.28 -10.10 -7.54
N MET A 201 8.33 -10.96 -7.16
CA MET A 201 6.96 -10.57 -6.84
C MET A 201 6.91 -9.54 -5.71
N ARG A 202 5.98 -8.59 -5.81
CA ARG A 202 5.68 -7.72 -4.66
C ARG A 202 5.04 -8.54 -3.55
N ILE A 203 5.27 -8.15 -2.30
CA ILE A 203 4.69 -8.82 -1.12
C ILE A 203 3.17 -9.03 -1.22
N ASN A 204 2.43 -8.08 -1.81
CA ASN A 204 0.98 -8.20 -1.99
C ASN A 204 0.61 -9.17 -3.10
N GLU A 205 1.42 -9.28 -4.16
CA GLU A 205 1.21 -10.25 -5.24
C GLU A 205 1.44 -11.65 -4.68
N ALA A 206 2.54 -11.87 -3.95
CA ALA A 206 2.85 -13.14 -3.29
C ALA A 206 1.79 -13.55 -2.26
N ASN A 207 1.24 -12.59 -1.48
CA ASN A 207 0.16 -12.85 -0.53
C ASN A 207 -1.19 -13.16 -1.18
N SER A 208 -1.38 -12.83 -2.46
CA SER A 208 -2.65 -13.05 -3.17
C SER A 208 -2.67 -14.36 -3.96
N LEU A 209 -1.58 -15.13 -3.94
CA LEU A 209 -1.50 -16.43 -4.60
C LEU A 209 -2.47 -17.43 -3.96
N LEU A 210 -3.25 -18.08 -4.80
CA LEU A 210 -4.07 -19.23 -4.49
C LEU A 210 -3.33 -20.52 -4.85
N LEU A 211 -3.75 -21.65 -4.29
CA LEU A 211 -3.17 -22.96 -4.62
C LEU A 211 -3.25 -23.27 -6.13
N GLY A 212 -4.33 -22.82 -6.80
CA GLY A 212 -4.49 -22.99 -8.25
C GLY A 212 -3.62 -22.06 -9.11
N ASP A 213 -2.97 -21.05 -8.53
CA ASP A 213 -2.00 -20.20 -9.23
C ASP A 213 -0.61 -20.84 -9.25
N LEU A 214 -0.37 -21.85 -8.41
CA LEU A 214 0.86 -22.61 -8.41
C LEU A 214 0.79 -23.68 -9.50
N PRO A 215 1.90 -23.95 -10.22
CA PRO A 215 1.93 -25.08 -11.12
C PRO A 215 1.59 -26.34 -10.32
N ASP A 216 0.84 -27.26 -10.93
CA ASP A 216 0.70 -28.61 -10.39
C ASP A 216 2.11 -29.13 -10.08
N ALA A 217 2.24 -29.88 -8.98
CA ALA A 217 3.51 -30.51 -8.63
C ALA A 217 3.87 -31.47 -9.76
N VAL A 218 4.64 -31.00 -10.74
CA VAL A 218 5.12 -31.83 -11.83
C VAL A 218 6.12 -32.78 -11.20
N GLU A 219 5.75 -34.06 -11.07
CA GLU A 219 6.73 -35.12 -10.83
C GLU A 219 7.80 -35.00 -11.93
N GLY A 220 8.99 -34.52 -11.58
CA GLY A 220 10.16 -34.71 -12.44
C GLY A 220 10.92 -33.48 -12.94
N VAL A 221 10.74 -32.26 -12.42
CA VAL A 221 11.77 -31.21 -12.58
C VAL A 221 12.33 -30.84 -11.22
N VAL A 222 13.05 -31.80 -10.65
CA VAL A 222 13.99 -31.55 -9.56
C VAL A 222 15.21 -30.90 -10.20
N ILE A 223 15.44 -29.64 -9.87
CA ILE A 223 16.75 -29.02 -10.13
C ILE A 223 17.76 -29.88 -9.38
N ASP A 224 18.71 -30.44 -10.13
CA ASP A 224 19.79 -31.34 -9.71
C ASP A 224 20.80 -30.59 -8.79
N ASP A 225 20.28 -30.05 -7.69
CA ASP A 225 21.01 -29.42 -6.58
C ASP A 225 21.17 -30.48 -5.49
N PRO A 226 22.39 -30.68 -4.92
CA PRO A 226 22.63 -31.67 -3.86
C PRO A 226 21.70 -31.57 -2.65
N ARG A 227 21.03 -30.42 -2.43
CA ARG A 227 20.03 -30.24 -1.37
C ARG A 227 18.68 -30.91 -1.68
N SER A 228 18.32 -31.03 -2.95
CA SER A 228 17.10 -31.74 -3.38
C SER A 228 17.22 -33.24 -3.09
N GLN A 229 18.42 -33.79 -3.26
CA GLN A 229 18.72 -35.20 -3.04
C GLN A 229 18.53 -35.60 -1.57
N TYR A 230 18.93 -34.73 -0.63
CA TYR A 230 18.71 -34.93 0.81
C TYR A 230 17.21 -34.99 1.18
N ILE A 231 16.37 -34.14 0.59
CA ILE A 231 14.93 -34.14 0.86
C ILE A 231 14.27 -35.41 0.30
N PHE A 232 14.70 -35.89 -0.87
CA PHE A 232 14.21 -37.13 -1.45
C PHE A 232 14.63 -38.36 -0.64
N GLU A 233 15.89 -38.44 -0.19
CA GLU A 233 16.35 -39.53 0.68
C GLU A 233 15.61 -39.53 2.02
N TYR A 234 15.38 -38.34 2.60
CA TYR A 234 14.62 -38.19 3.83
C TYR A 234 13.16 -38.62 3.68
N LEU A 235 12.46 -38.19 2.63
CA LEU A 235 11.07 -38.59 2.36
C LEU A 235 10.96 -40.08 2.07
N LYS A 236 11.91 -40.65 1.33
CA LYS A 236 11.95 -42.09 1.03
C LYS A 236 12.21 -42.92 2.29
N ALA A 237 13.07 -42.46 3.20
CA ALA A 237 13.31 -43.08 4.50
C ALA A 237 12.08 -42.97 5.41
N ALA A 238 11.41 -41.81 5.44
CA ALA A 238 10.18 -41.60 6.20
C ALA A 238 9.04 -42.50 5.72
N LEU A 239 8.85 -42.64 4.41
CA LEU A 239 7.85 -43.55 3.83
C LEU A 239 8.15 -45.01 4.18
N ASN A 240 9.40 -45.47 4.05
CA ASN A 240 9.81 -46.82 4.46
C ASN A 240 9.58 -47.08 5.96
N ALA A 241 9.73 -46.06 6.81
CA ALA A 241 9.46 -46.18 8.24
C ALA A 241 7.95 -46.33 8.52
N ILE A 242 7.11 -45.56 7.81
CA ILE A 242 5.65 -45.68 7.89
C ILE A 242 5.19 -47.08 7.44
N ASP A 243 5.71 -47.60 6.33
CA ASP A 243 5.40 -48.94 5.83
C ASP A 243 5.78 -50.05 6.80
N LYS A 244 6.83 -49.83 7.61
CA LYS A 244 7.23 -50.72 8.70
C LYS A 244 6.42 -50.53 9.99
N GLY A 245 5.34 -49.74 9.94
CA GLY A 245 4.44 -49.51 11.06
C GLY A 245 4.96 -48.50 12.10
N VAL A 246 6.02 -47.76 11.79
CA VAL A 246 6.55 -46.73 12.69
C VAL A 246 5.59 -45.55 12.70
N LYS A 247 4.93 -45.30 13.83
CA LYS A 247 4.17 -44.07 14.04
C LYS A 247 5.16 -42.90 14.18
N LEU A 248 5.30 -42.09 13.14
CA LEU A 248 6.10 -40.85 13.13
C LEU A 248 5.45 -39.74 13.99
N ARG A 249 5.15 -40.03 15.26
CA ARG A 249 4.71 -39.02 16.23
C ARG A 249 5.93 -38.47 16.95
N GLY A 250 6.31 -37.24 16.60
CA GLY A 250 7.31 -36.45 17.33
C GLY A 250 8.75 -36.78 16.94
N LEU A 251 9.26 -36.11 15.91
CA LEU A 251 10.70 -35.92 15.70
C LEU A 251 10.93 -34.45 15.34
N SER A 252 10.66 -33.60 16.32
CA SER A 252 11.36 -32.34 16.49
C SER A 252 12.80 -32.62 16.95
N TYR A 253 13.77 -31.89 16.36
CA TYR A 253 15.19 -31.71 16.76
C TYR A 253 16.17 -32.88 16.48
N TRP A 254 17.44 -32.72 16.06
CA TRP A 254 18.47 -31.65 16.19
C TRP A 254 19.54 -31.67 15.04
N SER A 255 20.09 -30.49 14.77
CA SER A 255 21.47 -30.07 14.37
C SER A 255 22.48 -30.96 13.64
N ALA A 256 23.14 -30.35 12.65
CA ALA A 256 24.49 -29.77 12.85
C ALA A 256 24.50 -28.32 12.31
#